data_AF-A0A480SVA3-F1
#
_entry.id   AF-A0A480SVA3-F1
#
_cell.length_a   1.000
_cell.length_b   1.000
_cell.length_c   1.000
_cell.angle_alpha   90.00
_cell.angle_beta   90.00
_cell.angle_gamma   90.00
#
_symmetry.space_group_name_H-M   'P 1'
#
loop_
_entity.id
_entity.type
_entity.pdbx_description
1 polymer ?
#
loop_
_entity_poly.entity_id
_entity_poly.type
_entity_poly.pdbx_seq_one_letter_code
_entity_poly.pdbx_strand_id
1 'polypeptide(L)'
;MRSGAAGRACQRVCRCFFSGFGTRVDGGQPEYLRENGSGSLVGLAEPHGSERREAPESSDEGSEVLIEICQKRRFLSGTKRKLSRDSLLSGCHPGFGPLGIELRKNLAAEWWSSVVVFREQVFPVDALHHEPGPSLPGDSAFRLVSAETLREILQDKELSKEQLVAFLENLLKTSGNLRENLLHGALEHYVNYLDLMNKRLPFGLAQIGVCFHPVSDTKQTSDAVKSQRIGEKTEASLVWFTSSRTASQWLDFWLRHRLLWWRKFAMSPSNFSSSDCQDEAGRKGNKLYYNFPWGKEPIETLWNLGDQELLHKYPENVAQLHVCFPLCSHVSFTQILRDHS
;
A
#
# COMPACT_ATOMS: atom_id res chain seq x y z
N MET A 1 -18.53 48.67 22.26
CA MET A 1 -19.41 47.91 23.16
C MET A 1 -18.96 46.45 23.15
N ARG A 2 -18.78 45.85 24.34
CA ARG A 2 -18.82 44.38 24.56
C ARG A 2 -20.18 43.85 24.07
N SER A 3 -20.44 42.59 23.77
CA SER A 3 -20.04 41.29 24.31
C SER A 3 -20.54 40.26 23.27
N GLY A 4 -19.90 39.13 22.94
CA GLY A 4 -19.42 38.10 23.85
C GLY A 4 -20.52 37.06 24.08
N ALA A 5 -20.71 36.12 23.14
CA ALA A 5 -21.43 34.85 23.32
C ALA A 5 -21.25 33.95 22.07
N ALA A 6 -20.06 33.37 21.88
CA ALA A 6 -19.89 32.24 20.94
C ALA A 6 -18.64 31.39 21.25
N GLY A 7 -17.62 31.97 21.90
CA GLY A 7 -16.34 31.30 22.17
C GLY A 7 -16.26 30.43 23.44
N ARG A 8 -17.38 30.05 24.07
CA ARG A 8 -17.33 29.32 25.37
C ARG A 8 -18.04 27.96 25.43
N ALA A 9 -18.58 27.46 24.32
CA ALA A 9 -19.17 26.12 24.28
C ALA A 9 -18.21 25.02 23.79
N CYS A 10 -17.13 25.34 23.07
CA CYS A 10 -16.22 24.33 22.48
C CYS A 10 -14.97 24.01 23.34
N GLN A 11 -14.75 24.71 24.46
CA GLN A 11 -13.57 24.52 25.33
C GLN A 11 -13.80 23.58 26.52
N ARG A 12 -15.00 22.99 26.68
CA ARG A 12 -15.34 22.12 27.83
C ARG A 12 -15.36 20.61 27.55
N VAL A 13 -15.13 20.18 26.31
CA VAL A 13 -15.08 18.73 25.96
C VAL A 13 -13.65 18.23 25.67
N CYS A 14 -12.67 19.12 25.50
CA CYS A 14 -11.27 18.73 25.21
C CYS A 14 -10.30 18.84 26.41
N ARG A 15 -10.80 18.80 27.66
CA ARG A 15 -9.95 18.95 28.87
C ARG A 15 -9.86 17.73 29.79
N CYS A 16 -10.27 16.55 29.34
CA CYS A 16 -10.24 15.34 30.18
C CYS A 16 -9.21 14.26 29.80
N PHE A 17 -8.21 14.52 28.94
CA PHE A 17 -7.17 13.49 28.68
C PHE A 17 -5.72 13.97 28.57
N PHE A 18 -5.40 15.19 29.00
CA PHE A 18 -4.01 15.64 29.12
C PHE A 18 -3.76 16.24 30.51
N SER A 19 -3.67 15.37 31.51
CA SER A 19 -3.06 15.67 32.81
C SER A 19 -2.07 14.56 33.16
N GLY A 20 -0.79 14.90 33.19
CA GLY A 20 0.34 13.99 33.41
C GLY A 20 1.07 13.77 32.09
N PHE A 21 2.23 14.36 31.79
CA PHE A 21 3.36 14.69 32.65
C PHE A 21 4.01 16.01 32.20
N GLY A 22 4.36 16.84 33.17
CA GLY A 22 5.24 18.00 32.97
C GLY A 22 6.71 17.63 33.20
N THR A 23 7.55 18.25 32.38
CA THR A 23 8.91 18.78 32.65
C THR A 23 10.01 17.83 33.11
N ARG A 24 11.07 17.72 32.29
CA ARG A 24 12.37 18.34 32.62
C ARG A 24 13.25 18.54 31.37
N VAL A 25 13.87 19.71 31.33
CA VAL A 25 14.82 20.23 30.33
C VAL A 25 16.23 20.03 30.85
N ASP A 26 17.15 19.57 30.00
CA ASP A 26 18.60 19.90 29.96
C ASP A 26 19.11 19.35 28.60
N GLY A 27 19.91 20.01 27.76
CA GLY A 27 20.85 21.10 27.98
C GLY A 27 22.28 20.61 27.77
N GLY A 28 22.75 20.44 26.52
CA GLY A 28 24.15 20.07 26.25
C GLY A 28 24.48 19.87 24.76
N GLN A 29 25.36 20.72 24.23
CA GLN A 29 25.86 20.80 22.85
C GLN A 29 27.14 19.93 22.63
N PRO A 30 27.71 19.86 21.40
CA PRO A 30 28.36 18.66 20.84
C PRO A 30 29.90 18.65 20.93
N GLU A 31 30.50 17.46 20.88
CA GLU A 31 31.95 17.30 20.69
C GLU A 31 32.32 16.79 19.29
N TYR A 32 33.18 17.60 18.66
CA TYR A 32 34.03 17.31 17.52
C TYR A 32 35.21 16.41 17.94
N LEU A 33 35.65 15.47 17.09
CA LEU A 33 37.05 15.00 16.94
C LEU A 33 37.11 14.15 15.65
N ARG A 34 37.57 14.69 14.52
CA ARG A 34 38.94 14.66 13.92
C ARG A 34 39.47 13.28 13.48
N GLU A 35 39.53 13.16 12.15
CA GLU A 35 40.55 12.58 11.25
C GLU A 35 41.66 11.66 11.78
N ASN A 36 41.79 10.52 11.09
CA ASN A 36 43.01 9.90 10.56
C ASN A 36 42.53 9.01 9.38
N GLY A 37 43.03 9.00 8.14
CA GLY A 37 44.35 9.32 7.61
C GLY A 37 44.98 8.01 7.07
N SER A 38 45.13 7.91 5.74
CA SER A 38 45.75 6.83 4.90
C SER A 38 44.73 5.98 4.11
N GLY A 39 44.91 5.62 2.84
CA GLY A 39 45.97 5.78 1.84
C GLY A 39 45.51 5.04 0.56
N SER A 40 45.93 5.55 -0.58
CA SER A 40 45.52 5.21 -1.96
C SER A 40 45.76 3.75 -2.39
N LEU A 41 44.93 3.17 -3.27
CA LEU A 41 45.34 2.65 -4.60
C LEU A 41 44.19 1.98 -5.39
N VAL A 42 44.21 2.29 -6.69
CA VAL A 42 43.36 1.79 -7.78
C VAL A 42 43.72 0.34 -8.14
N GLY A 43 42.71 -0.47 -8.48
CA GLY A 43 42.90 -1.78 -9.12
C GLY A 43 41.61 -2.30 -9.76
N LEU A 44 41.53 -2.18 -11.09
CA LEU A 44 40.52 -2.78 -11.97
C LEU A 44 40.75 -4.28 -12.11
N ALA A 45 39.73 -5.11 -11.85
CA ALA A 45 39.55 -6.43 -12.47
C ALA A 45 38.13 -6.96 -12.28
N GLU A 46 37.45 -7.24 -13.39
CA GLU A 46 36.31 -8.17 -13.54
C GLU A 46 36.73 -9.22 -14.60
N PRO A 47 35.97 -10.30 -14.85
CA PRO A 47 35.11 -11.12 -13.98
C PRO A 47 35.46 -12.62 -14.15
N HIS A 48 34.94 -13.53 -13.31
CA HIS A 48 34.55 -14.92 -13.66
C HIS A 48 34.22 -15.72 -12.39
N GLY A 49 33.18 -16.56 -12.47
CA GLY A 49 33.00 -17.70 -11.56
C GLY A 49 31.68 -17.69 -10.79
N SER A 50 30.65 -18.26 -11.40
CA SER A 50 29.38 -18.60 -10.78
C SER A 50 29.54 -19.63 -9.65
N GLU A 51 29.25 -19.24 -8.42
CA GLU A 51 28.82 -20.17 -7.38
C GLU A 51 27.59 -19.57 -6.68
N ARG A 52 26.42 -20.18 -6.94
CA ARG A 52 25.25 -20.01 -6.10
C ARG A 52 25.61 -20.56 -4.72
N ARG A 53 25.98 -19.69 -3.79
CA ARG A 53 25.94 -20.03 -2.36
C ARG A 53 24.49 -20.20 -1.98
N GLU A 54 24.08 -21.44 -1.81
CA GLU A 54 22.86 -21.79 -1.10
C GLU A 54 22.88 -21.08 0.26
N ALA A 55 21.82 -20.32 0.53
CA ALA A 55 21.66 -19.65 1.80
C ALA A 55 21.48 -20.72 2.89
N PRO A 56 22.13 -20.58 4.06
CA PRO A 56 22.05 -21.59 5.11
C PRO A 56 20.62 -21.69 5.65
N GLU A 57 20.15 -22.92 5.85
CA GLU A 57 18.83 -23.31 6.38
C GLU A 57 18.56 -22.85 7.84
N SER A 58 19.43 -22.01 8.41
CA SER A 58 19.35 -21.54 9.81
C SER A 58 18.44 -20.32 10.04
N SER A 59 17.74 -19.84 9.00
CA SER A 59 16.94 -18.60 9.07
C SER A 59 15.45 -18.81 9.40
N ASP A 60 14.95 -20.05 9.32
CA ASP A 60 13.52 -20.34 9.48
C ASP A 60 13.09 -20.34 10.96
N GLU A 61 13.92 -20.90 11.86
CA GLU A 61 13.61 -21.01 13.30
C GLU A 61 13.36 -19.65 13.97
N GLY A 62 14.19 -18.64 13.68
CA GLY A 62 14.04 -17.31 14.27
C GLY A 62 12.74 -16.61 13.86
N SER A 63 12.25 -16.90 12.65
CA SER A 63 11.00 -16.31 12.15
C SER A 63 9.76 -16.90 12.82
N GLU A 64 9.76 -18.21 13.07
CA GLU A 64 8.65 -18.89 13.73
C GLU A 64 8.50 -18.41 15.17
N VAL A 65 9.63 -18.26 15.88
CA VAL A 65 9.65 -17.74 17.25
C VAL A 65 9.05 -16.33 17.34
N LEU A 66 9.37 -15.44 16.39
CA LEU A 66 8.80 -14.08 16.36
C LEU A 66 7.29 -14.10 16.14
N ILE A 67 6.79 -14.93 15.21
CA ILE A 67 5.35 -15.08 14.96
C ILE A 67 4.65 -15.58 16.24
N GLU A 68 5.22 -16.57 16.92
CA GLU A 68 4.67 -17.07 18.18
C GLU A 68 4.62 -16.00 19.28
N ILE A 69 5.68 -15.20 19.44
CA ILE A 69 5.70 -14.10 20.41
C ILE A 69 4.61 -13.08 20.07
N CYS A 70 4.46 -12.74 18.80
CA CYS A 70 3.43 -11.80 18.34
C CYS A 70 2.01 -12.32 18.60
N GLN A 71 1.77 -13.62 18.45
CA GLN A 71 0.49 -14.25 18.82
C GLN A 71 0.27 -14.23 20.34
N LYS A 72 1.27 -14.67 21.13
CA LYS A 72 1.22 -14.71 22.60
C LYS A 72 0.96 -13.32 23.19
N ARG A 73 1.59 -12.28 22.62
CA ARG A 73 1.43 -10.88 23.03
C ARG A 73 0.26 -10.14 22.38
N ARG A 74 -0.60 -10.82 21.61
CA ARG A 74 -1.81 -10.23 21.00
C ARG A 74 -1.54 -9.12 19.97
N PHE A 75 -0.41 -9.19 19.26
CA PHE A 75 -0.19 -8.45 18.02
C PHE A 75 -0.90 -9.11 16.83
N LEU A 76 -0.88 -10.44 16.77
CA LEU A 76 -1.59 -11.24 15.76
C LEU A 76 -2.81 -11.94 16.40
N SER A 77 -3.90 -12.05 15.64
CA SER A 77 -5.08 -12.82 16.04
C SER A 77 -4.95 -14.30 15.68
N GLY A 78 -5.79 -15.16 16.26
CA GLY A 78 -5.78 -16.61 16.03
C GLY A 78 -4.94 -17.37 17.04
N THR A 79 -5.60 -17.96 18.05
CA THR A 79 -4.94 -18.69 19.15
C THR A 79 -4.83 -20.20 18.91
N LYS A 80 -5.53 -20.76 17.92
CA LYS A 80 -5.68 -22.22 17.75
C LYS A 80 -4.95 -22.84 16.56
N ARG A 81 -4.45 -22.04 15.61
CA ARG A 81 -3.78 -22.52 14.39
C ARG A 81 -2.43 -21.82 14.24
N LYS A 82 -1.36 -22.59 13.96
CA LYS A 82 -0.05 -22.03 13.60
C LYS A 82 -0.26 -21.12 12.39
N LEU A 83 0.03 -19.82 12.53
CA LEU A 83 -0.02 -18.88 11.42
C LEU A 83 1.17 -19.18 10.52
N SER A 84 0.90 -19.48 9.25
CA SER A 84 1.98 -19.60 8.27
C SER A 84 2.37 -18.22 7.75
N ARG A 85 3.64 -18.07 7.40
CA ARG A 85 4.16 -16.89 6.69
C ARG A 85 3.31 -16.56 5.46
N ASP A 86 3.01 -17.57 4.65
CA ASP A 86 2.23 -17.36 3.41
C ASP A 86 0.84 -16.79 3.70
N SER A 87 0.20 -17.18 4.82
CA SER A 87 -1.09 -16.62 5.23
C SER A 87 -0.99 -15.16 5.66
N LEU A 88 0.12 -14.76 6.28
CA LEU A 88 0.39 -13.38 6.67
C LEU A 88 0.69 -12.50 5.46
N LEU A 89 1.56 -12.96 4.54
CA LEU A 89 1.94 -12.23 3.33
C LEU A 89 0.78 -12.12 2.32
N SER A 90 -0.06 -13.14 2.24
CA SER A 90 -1.22 -13.18 1.32
C SER A 90 -2.47 -12.48 1.85
N GLY A 91 -2.44 -11.86 3.03
CA GLY A 91 -3.63 -11.22 3.60
C GLY A 91 -4.76 -12.19 3.99
N CYS A 92 -4.53 -13.51 3.93
CA CYS A 92 -5.49 -14.56 4.30
C CYS A 92 -5.39 -14.93 5.79
N HIS A 93 -4.86 -14.04 6.62
CA HIS A 93 -4.69 -14.23 8.06
C HIS A 93 -5.99 -13.84 8.80
N PRO A 94 -6.27 -14.40 10.00
CA PRO A 94 -7.50 -14.12 10.77
C PRO A 94 -7.55 -12.71 11.38
N GLY A 95 -6.75 -11.77 10.87
CA GLY A 95 -6.64 -10.40 11.36
C GLY A 95 -5.51 -10.15 12.37
N PHE A 96 -5.44 -8.90 12.82
CA PHE A 96 -4.51 -8.44 13.86
C PHE A 96 -5.18 -8.50 15.23
N GLY A 97 -4.38 -8.69 16.28
CA GLY A 97 -4.84 -8.54 17.66
C GLY A 97 -4.86 -7.07 18.08
N PRO A 98 -5.34 -6.73 19.29
CA PRO A 98 -5.48 -5.34 19.73
C PRO A 98 -4.19 -4.51 19.63
N LEU A 99 -3.04 -5.08 19.99
CA LEU A 99 -1.75 -4.37 19.89
C LEU A 99 -1.31 -4.20 18.43
N GLY A 100 -1.60 -5.17 17.56
CA GLY A 100 -1.31 -5.06 16.13
C GLY A 100 -2.19 -4.04 15.43
N ILE A 101 -3.46 -3.93 15.83
CA ILE A 101 -4.39 -2.90 15.34
C ILE A 101 -3.88 -1.51 15.72
N GLU A 102 -3.49 -1.30 16.99
CA GLU A 102 -2.98 0.00 17.43
C GLU A 102 -1.64 0.35 16.78
N LEU A 103 -0.74 -0.62 16.62
CA LEU A 103 0.52 -0.42 15.90
C LEU A 103 0.27 0.00 14.44
N ARG A 104 -0.61 -0.72 13.73
CA ARG A 104 -0.98 -0.39 12.35
C ARG A 104 -1.60 1.00 12.26
N LYS A 105 -2.48 1.36 13.20
CA LYS A 105 -3.11 2.68 13.27
C LYS A 105 -2.09 3.80 13.49
N ASN A 106 -1.14 3.62 14.41
CA ASN A 106 -0.08 4.59 14.67
C ASN A 106 0.81 4.77 13.44
N LEU A 107 1.14 3.67 12.77
CA LEU A 107 1.94 3.70 11.55
C LEU A 107 1.21 4.42 10.40
N ALA A 108 -0.08 4.16 10.23
CA ALA A 108 -0.92 4.87 9.26
C ALA A 108 -1.03 6.38 9.57
N ALA A 109 -1.13 6.76 10.85
CA ALA A 109 -1.15 8.16 11.27
C ALA A 109 0.20 8.87 11.02
N GLU A 110 1.33 8.20 11.25
CA GLU A 110 2.66 8.72 10.91
C GLU A 110 2.86 8.84 9.39
N TRP A 111 2.31 7.90 8.61
CA TRP A 111 2.30 8.00 7.16
C TRP A 111 1.49 9.22 6.72
N TRP A 112 0.28 9.37 7.24
CA TRP A 112 -0.63 10.46 6.89
C TRP A 112 -0.05 11.82 7.25
N SER A 113 0.56 11.94 8.43
CA SER A 113 1.22 13.17 8.86
C SER A 113 2.37 13.54 7.93
N SER A 114 3.20 12.55 7.57
CA SER A 114 4.35 12.76 6.70
C SER A 114 3.95 13.07 5.25
N VAL A 115 2.96 12.39 4.69
CA VAL A 115 2.60 12.47 3.27
C VAL A 115 1.56 13.54 2.99
N VAL A 116 0.57 13.71 3.86
CA VAL A 116 -0.58 14.60 3.63
C VAL A 116 -0.45 15.89 4.44
N VAL A 117 -0.39 15.80 5.77
CA VAL A 117 -0.49 16.99 6.65
C VAL A 117 0.63 18.00 6.40
N PHE A 118 1.87 17.54 6.21
CA PHE A 118 3.03 18.42 6.00
C PHE A 118 3.23 18.85 4.54
N ARG A 119 2.30 18.56 3.62
CA ARG A 119 2.40 18.90 2.20
C ARG A 119 1.12 19.56 1.70
N GLU A 120 1.21 20.85 1.43
CA GLU A 120 0.06 21.69 1.02
C GLU A 120 -0.61 21.24 -0.29
N GLN A 121 0.12 20.54 -1.17
CA GLN A 121 -0.35 20.10 -2.48
C GLN A 121 -0.87 18.65 -2.46
N VAL A 122 -1.05 18.04 -1.29
CA VAL A 122 -1.56 16.67 -1.15
C VAL A 122 -2.94 16.70 -0.50
N PHE A 123 -3.93 16.15 -1.19
CA PHE A 123 -5.32 16.15 -0.74
C PHE A 123 -5.81 14.74 -0.42
N PRO A 124 -6.67 14.60 0.61
CA PRO A 124 -7.34 13.33 0.87
C PRO A 124 -8.33 13.00 -0.23
N VAL A 125 -8.38 11.73 -0.63
CA VAL A 125 -9.44 11.21 -1.48
C VAL A 125 -10.07 9.99 -0.83
N ASP A 126 -11.38 9.83 -0.99
CA ASP A 126 -12.10 8.64 -0.58
C ASP A 126 -12.78 8.03 -1.79
N ALA A 127 -12.34 6.83 -2.15
CA ALA A 127 -12.83 6.07 -3.29
C ALA A 127 -13.53 4.78 -2.84
N LEU A 128 -14.50 4.35 -3.64
CA LEU A 128 -15.28 3.15 -3.39
C LEU A 128 -14.39 1.90 -3.33
N HIS A 129 -14.88 0.86 -2.64
CA HIS A 129 -14.20 -0.45 -2.57
C HIS A 129 -14.42 -1.29 -3.83
N HIS A 130 -15.35 -0.88 -4.69
CA HIS A 130 -15.66 -1.52 -5.94
C HIS A 130 -15.48 -0.57 -7.11
N GLU A 131 -15.08 -1.11 -8.25
CA GLU A 131 -14.92 -0.39 -9.50
C GLU A 131 -16.01 -0.82 -10.50
N PRO A 132 -16.63 0.12 -11.24
CA PRO A 132 -17.66 -0.20 -12.21
C PRO A 132 -17.06 -0.75 -13.52
N GLY A 133 -17.68 -1.80 -14.07
CA GLY A 133 -17.56 -2.15 -15.49
C GLY A 133 -16.47 -3.16 -15.87
N PRO A 134 -16.51 -3.68 -17.11
CA PRO A 134 -15.99 -4.99 -17.46
C PRO A 134 -14.47 -4.95 -17.45
N SER A 135 -13.89 -5.86 -16.68
CA SER A 135 -12.47 -6.13 -16.81
C SER A 135 -12.16 -6.97 -18.04
N LEU A 136 -10.94 -6.81 -18.54
CA LEU A 136 -10.41 -7.52 -19.69
C LEU A 136 -10.57 -9.05 -19.48
N PRO A 137 -10.77 -9.83 -20.57
CA PRO A 137 -10.76 -11.28 -20.48
C PRO A 137 -9.47 -11.77 -19.83
N GLY A 138 -9.57 -12.45 -18.67
CA GLY A 138 -8.42 -12.92 -17.90
C GLY A 138 -8.16 -12.16 -16.59
N ASP A 139 -8.94 -11.11 -16.29
CA ASP A 139 -8.89 -10.48 -14.97
C ASP A 139 -9.43 -11.42 -13.87
N SER A 140 -8.63 -11.57 -12.82
CA SER A 140 -8.88 -12.43 -11.68
C SER A 140 -9.56 -11.71 -10.50
N ALA A 141 -9.91 -10.43 -10.65
CA ALA A 141 -10.61 -9.67 -9.63
C ALA A 141 -11.97 -10.30 -9.27
N PHE A 142 -12.30 -10.25 -7.98
CA PHE A 142 -13.57 -10.78 -7.48
C PHE A 142 -14.73 -9.84 -7.82
N ARG A 143 -15.84 -10.43 -8.27
CA ARG A 143 -17.06 -9.68 -8.63
C ARG A 143 -18.10 -9.71 -7.51
N LEU A 144 -18.74 -8.57 -7.29
CA LEU A 144 -19.87 -8.43 -6.39
C LEU A 144 -21.15 -8.83 -7.12
N VAL A 145 -21.69 -9.99 -6.75
CA VAL A 145 -22.91 -10.54 -7.35
C VAL A 145 -24.00 -10.63 -6.28
N SER A 146 -25.19 -10.12 -6.58
CA SER A 146 -26.34 -10.31 -5.69
C SER A 146 -26.76 -11.77 -5.68
N ALA A 147 -26.84 -12.35 -4.48
CA ALA A 147 -27.34 -13.71 -4.29
C ALA A 147 -28.82 -13.84 -4.71
N GLU A 148 -29.58 -12.74 -4.69
CA GLU A 148 -30.99 -12.72 -5.09
C GLU A 148 -31.13 -12.94 -6.59
N THR A 149 -30.36 -12.22 -7.41
CA THR A 149 -30.37 -12.37 -8.87
C THR A 149 -29.98 -13.78 -9.31
N LEU A 150 -29.04 -14.41 -8.60
CA LEU A 150 -28.70 -15.82 -8.85
C LEU A 150 -29.84 -16.77 -8.46
N ARG A 151 -30.52 -16.52 -7.33
CA ARG A 151 -31.64 -17.36 -6.88
C ARG A 151 -32.84 -17.27 -7.81
N GLU A 152 -33.17 -16.09 -8.31
CA GLU A 152 -34.29 -15.88 -9.25
C GLU A 152 -34.13 -16.74 -10.49
N ILE A 153 -32.91 -16.87 -11.00
CA ILE A 153 -32.62 -17.62 -12.22
C ILE A 153 -32.49 -19.11 -11.99
N LEU A 154 -32.01 -19.52 -10.82
CA LEU A 154 -32.03 -20.93 -10.44
C LEU A 154 -33.47 -21.44 -10.19
N GLN A 155 -34.43 -20.55 -9.95
CA GLN A 155 -35.85 -20.91 -9.79
C GLN A 155 -36.59 -21.04 -11.11
N ASP A 156 -36.07 -20.44 -12.19
CA ASP A 156 -36.66 -20.56 -13.52
C ASP A 156 -36.33 -21.93 -14.13
N LYS A 157 -37.34 -22.79 -14.23
CA LYS A 157 -37.19 -24.20 -14.67
C LYS A 157 -37.17 -24.37 -16.18
N GLU A 158 -37.43 -23.31 -16.95
CA GLU A 158 -37.56 -23.37 -18.42
C GLU A 158 -36.38 -22.74 -19.16
N LEU A 159 -35.33 -22.31 -18.45
CA LEU A 159 -34.16 -21.68 -19.08
C LEU A 159 -33.36 -22.66 -19.93
N SER A 160 -33.13 -22.27 -21.19
CA SER A 160 -32.17 -22.93 -22.07
C SER A 160 -30.74 -22.70 -21.59
N LYS A 161 -29.82 -23.59 -21.99
CA LYS A 161 -28.39 -23.45 -21.67
C LYS A 161 -27.83 -22.13 -22.20
N GLU A 162 -28.27 -21.71 -23.38
CA GLU A 162 -27.84 -20.47 -24.04
C GLU A 162 -28.32 -19.24 -23.26
N GLN A 163 -29.56 -19.26 -22.76
CA GLN A 163 -30.11 -18.18 -21.93
C GLN A 163 -29.34 -18.04 -20.60
N LEU A 164 -29.00 -19.16 -19.97
CA LEU A 164 -28.22 -19.17 -18.74
C LEU A 164 -26.80 -18.62 -18.95
N VAL A 165 -26.14 -19.01 -20.05
CA VAL A 165 -24.81 -18.48 -20.40
C VAL A 165 -24.88 -16.98 -20.68
N ALA A 166 -25.84 -16.52 -21.49
CA ALA A 166 -26.01 -15.10 -21.80
C ALA A 166 -26.30 -14.27 -20.53
N PHE A 167 -27.10 -14.82 -19.62
CA PHE A 167 -27.35 -14.18 -18.34
C PHE A 167 -26.07 -14.09 -17.49
N LEU A 168 -25.33 -15.18 -17.33
CA LEU A 168 -24.09 -15.18 -16.55
C LEU A 168 -23.07 -14.20 -17.14
N GLU A 169 -22.94 -14.15 -18.46
CA GLU A 169 -22.09 -13.15 -19.13
C GLU A 169 -22.55 -11.72 -18.86
N ASN A 170 -23.85 -11.45 -18.90
CA ASN A 170 -24.40 -10.12 -18.62
C ASN A 170 -24.18 -9.74 -17.15
N LEU A 171 -24.44 -10.66 -16.23
CA LEU A 171 -24.19 -10.48 -14.80
C LEU A 171 -22.71 -10.20 -14.55
N LEU A 172 -21.80 -10.96 -15.16
CA LEU A 172 -20.36 -10.72 -15.02
C LEU A 172 -19.93 -9.35 -15.60
N LYS A 173 -20.53 -8.91 -16.71
CA LYS A 173 -20.27 -7.60 -17.33
C LYS A 173 -20.79 -6.42 -16.50
N THR A 174 -21.91 -6.60 -15.81
CA THR A 174 -22.59 -5.55 -15.03
C THR A 174 -22.17 -5.51 -13.57
N SER A 175 -21.62 -6.60 -13.04
CA SER A 175 -21.15 -6.68 -11.65
C SER A 175 -19.90 -5.82 -11.44
N GLY A 176 -19.88 -5.09 -10.32
CA GLY A 176 -18.69 -4.35 -9.89
C GLY A 176 -17.57 -5.29 -9.43
N ASN A 177 -16.33 -4.89 -9.68
CA ASN A 177 -15.14 -5.62 -9.23
C ASN A 177 -14.63 -5.04 -7.92
N LEU A 178 -14.17 -5.89 -7.00
CA LEU A 178 -13.44 -5.42 -5.83
C LEU A 178 -12.10 -4.83 -6.27
N ARG A 179 -11.76 -3.66 -5.73
CA ARG A 179 -10.52 -2.95 -6.10
C ARG A 179 -9.28 -3.74 -5.69
N GLU A 180 -8.32 -3.85 -6.61
CA GLU A 180 -7.02 -4.46 -6.34
C GLU A 180 -5.97 -3.46 -5.82
N ASN A 181 -6.19 -2.17 -6.10
CA ASN A 181 -5.35 -1.05 -5.70
C ASN A 181 -6.20 0.22 -5.51
N LEU A 182 -5.57 1.32 -5.09
CA LEU A 182 -6.25 2.62 -4.85
C LEU A 182 -6.06 3.63 -6.01
N LEU A 183 -5.41 3.22 -7.11
CA LEU A 183 -5.10 4.12 -8.23
C LEU A 183 -6.37 4.58 -8.93
N HIS A 184 -7.27 3.66 -9.29
CA HIS A 184 -8.47 3.97 -10.06
C HIS A 184 -9.30 5.06 -9.38
N GLY A 185 -9.53 4.89 -8.07
CA GLY A 185 -10.19 5.84 -7.20
C GLY A 185 -9.60 7.26 -7.31
N ALA A 186 -8.29 7.39 -7.16
CA ALA A 186 -7.63 8.69 -7.29
C ALA A 186 -7.78 9.30 -8.69
N LEU A 187 -7.75 8.50 -9.76
CA LEU A 187 -7.95 8.97 -11.13
C LEU A 187 -9.38 9.49 -11.36
N GLU A 188 -10.40 8.95 -10.69
CA GLU A 188 -11.78 9.45 -10.76
C GLU A 188 -11.92 10.87 -10.22
N HIS A 189 -11.13 11.21 -9.20
CA HIS A 189 -11.18 12.52 -8.57
C HIS A 189 -10.21 13.54 -9.21
N TYR A 190 -9.42 13.15 -10.21
CA TYR A 190 -8.42 14.01 -10.85
C TYR A 190 -8.99 15.35 -11.32
N VAL A 191 -10.07 15.35 -12.10
CA VAL A 191 -10.64 16.57 -12.70
C VAL A 191 -11.12 17.54 -11.64
N ASN A 192 -11.79 17.03 -10.59
CA ASN A 192 -12.32 17.84 -9.50
C ASN A 192 -11.20 18.56 -8.72
N TYR A 193 -10.10 17.85 -8.45
CA TYR A 193 -8.96 18.42 -7.74
C TYR A 193 -8.09 19.30 -8.64
N LEU A 194 -7.99 18.99 -9.94
CA LEU A 194 -7.33 19.86 -10.90
C LEU A 194 -8.03 21.22 -10.98
N ASP A 195 -9.36 21.23 -10.97
CA ASP A 195 -10.16 22.47 -10.94
C ASP A 195 -9.95 23.24 -9.64
N LEU A 196 -10.00 22.56 -8.48
CA LEU A 196 -9.68 23.14 -7.17
C LEU A 196 -8.29 23.81 -7.14
N MET A 197 -7.32 23.21 -7.83
CA MET A 197 -5.95 23.71 -7.95
C MET A 197 -5.78 24.79 -9.03
N ASN A 198 -6.85 25.29 -9.63
CA ASN A 198 -6.81 26.24 -10.75
C ASN A 198 -5.92 25.73 -11.89
N LYS A 199 -5.99 24.43 -12.18
CA LYS A 199 -5.21 23.72 -13.20
C LYS A 199 -3.70 23.79 -12.99
N ARG A 200 -3.26 23.92 -11.74
CA ARG A 200 -1.83 23.95 -11.40
C ARG A 200 -1.33 22.57 -11.01
N LEU A 201 -0.28 22.15 -11.72
CA LEU A 201 0.55 21.01 -11.35
C LEU A 201 1.83 21.51 -10.65
N PRO A 202 2.44 20.72 -9.76
CA PRO A 202 2.02 19.38 -9.35
C PRO A 202 1.06 19.38 -8.14
N PHE A 203 0.32 18.29 -7.97
CA PHE A 203 -0.46 17.99 -6.76
C PHE A 203 -0.59 16.49 -6.57
N GLY A 204 -1.02 16.02 -5.40
CA GLY A 204 -1.21 14.61 -5.11
C GLY A 204 -2.54 14.31 -4.45
N LEU A 205 -3.04 13.10 -4.67
CA LEU A 205 -4.21 12.55 -3.99
C LEU A 205 -3.77 11.35 -3.15
N ALA A 206 -4.13 11.36 -1.87
CA ALA A 206 -3.72 10.34 -0.91
C ALA A 206 -4.93 9.63 -0.30
N GLN A 207 -4.84 8.31 -0.17
CA GLN A 207 -5.86 7.46 0.45
C GLN A 207 -5.19 6.32 1.23
N ILE A 208 -5.77 5.97 2.38
CA ILE A 208 -5.46 4.70 3.07
C ILE A 208 -6.73 3.85 3.03
N GLY A 209 -6.65 2.65 2.47
CA GLY A 209 -7.81 1.79 2.25
C GLY A 209 -7.46 0.32 2.17
N VAL A 210 -8.46 -0.55 2.31
CA VAL A 210 -8.29 -1.99 2.09
C VAL A 210 -8.41 -2.30 0.61
N CYS A 211 -7.48 -3.09 0.09
CA CYS A 211 -7.46 -3.63 -1.26
C CYS A 211 -7.57 -5.16 -1.19
N PHE A 212 -8.16 -5.74 -2.23
CA PHE A 212 -8.46 -7.16 -2.31
C PHE A 212 -7.62 -7.76 -3.42
N HIS A 213 -7.04 -8.94 -3.18
CA HIS A 213 -6.31 -9.62 -4.24
C HIS A 213 -6.59 -11.11 -4.21
N PRO A 214 -6.63 -11.75 -5.39
CA PRO A 214 -6.80 -13.18 -5.46
C PRO A 214 -5.58 -13.94 -4.92
N VAL A 215 -5.86 -15.00 -4.16
CA VAL A 215 -4.85 -15.92 -3.64
C VAL A 215 -5.21 -17.34 -4.09
N SER A 216 -4.31 -17.95 -4.86
CA SER A 216 -4.47 -19.33 -5.30
C SER A 216 -4.02 -20.29 -4.20
N ASP A 217 -4.90 -21.17 -3.74
CA ASP A 217 -4.52 -22.26 -2.85
C ASP A 217 -3.82 -23.37 -3.64
N THR A 218 -2.51 -23.51 -3.47
CA THR A 218 -1.72 -24.60 -4.07
C THR A 218 -1.89 -25.95 -3.37
N LYS A 219 -2.75 -26.04 -2.33
CA LYS A 219 -2.86 -27.21 -1.43
C LYS A 219 -4.14 -28.04 -1.57
N GLN A 220 -4.99 -27.80 -2.59
CA GLN A 220 -6.12 -28.68 -2.87
C GLN A 220 -5.82 -29.63 -4.04
N THR A 221 -6.00 -30.92 -3.76
CA THR A 221 -5.84 -32.08 -4.63
C THR A 221 -6.75 -32.04 -5.86
N SER A 222 -6.33 -32.79 -6.88
CA SER A 222 -7.04 -33.10 -8.13
C SER A 222 -8.57 -33.19 -8.01
N ASP A 223 -9.27 -32.53 -8.95
CA ASP A 223 -10.71 -32.63 -9.26
C ASP A 223 -11.74 -31.70 -8.58
N ALA A 224 -11.35 -30.52 -8.09
CA ALA A 224 -12.32 -29.46 -7.79
C ALA A 224 -11.82 -28.09 -8.27
N VAL A 225 -12.75 -27.26 -8.74
CA VAL A 225 -12.55 -25.84 -9.10
C VAL A 225 -11.50 -25.22 -8.18
N LYS A 226 -10.42 -24.66 -8.74
CA LYS A 226 -9.36 -24.00 -7.96
C LYS A 226 -10.01 -23.00 -7.00
N SER A 227 -10.10 -23.35 -5.72
CA SER A 227 -10.70 -22.49 -4.71
C SER A 227 -9.78 -21.30 -4.50
N GLN A 228 -10.13 -20.17 -5.11
CA GLN A 228 -9.42 -18.91 -4.97
C GLN A 228 -9.93 -18.21 -3.71
N ARG A 229 -9.03 -17.88 -2.79
CA ARG A 229 -9.37 -17.06 -1.62
C ARG A 229 -9.14 -15.60 -1.92
N ILE A 230 -9.86 -14.75 -1.18
CA ILE A 230 -9.65 -13.30 -1.19
C ILE A 230 -8.64 -12.98 -0.10
N GLY A 231 -7.51 -12.42 -0.50
CA GLY A 231 -6.55 -11.78 0.41
C GLY A 231 -6.92 -10.32 0.60
N GLU A 232 -6.86 -9.85 1.85
CA GLU A 232 -7.09 -8.45 2.19
C GLU A 232 -5.79 -7.80 2.67
N LYS A 233 -5.45 -6.63 2.12
CA LYS A 233 -4.31 -5.82 2.57
C LYS A 233 -4.73 -4.37 2.72
N THR A 234 -4.25 -3.72 3.78
CA THR A 234 -4.40 -2.27 3.91
C THR A 234 -3.26 -1.59 3.16
N GLU A 235 -3.61 -0.77 2.18
CA GLU A 235 -2.67 0.02 1.39
C GLU A 235 -2.77 1.50 1.75
N ALA A 236 -1.61 2.17 1.86
CA ALA A 236 -1.51 3.62 1.82
C ALA A 236 -1.02 4.03 0.44
N SER A 237 -1.84 4.74 -0.33
CA SER A 237 -1.53 5.17 -1.68
C SER A 237 -1.43 6.69 -1.76
N LEU A 238 -0.41 7.17 -2.46
CA LEU A 238 -0.33 8.53 -2.97
C LEU A 238 -0.22 8.44 -4.48
N VAL A 239 -1.11 9.15 -5.17
CA VAL A 239 -1.07 9.37 -6.61
C VAL A 239 -0.66 10.82 -6.85
N TRP A 240 0.58 11.02 -7.29
CA TRP A 240 1.16 12.35 -7.53
C TRP A 240 1.05 12.71 -9.00
N PHE A 241 0.33 13.78 -9.30
CA PHE A 241 0.11 14.32 -10.63
C PHE A 241 1.17 15.39 -10.94
N THR A 242 1.99 15.15 -11.97
CA THR A 242 3.05 16.10 -12.36
C THR A 242 3.32 16.09 -13.86
N SER A 243 3.96 17.16 -14.35
CA SER A 243 4.38 17.26 -15.76
C SER A 243 5.49 16.26 -16.12
N SER A 244 5.50 15.77 -17.36
CA SER A 244 6.50 14.81 -17.91
C SER A 244 7.93 15.25 -17.66
N ARG A 245 8.20 16.54 -17.86
CA ARG A 245 9.53 17.14 -17.71
C ARG A 245 10.12 16.93 -16.30
N THR A 246 9.25 16.84 -15.30
CA THR A 246 9.64 16.74 -13.87
C THR A 246 9.32 15.38 -13.26
N ALA A 247 8.71 14.45 -14.00
CA ALA A 247 8.26 13.16 -13.49
C ALA A 247 9.39 12.35 -12.85
N SER A 248 10.54 12.24 -13.53
CA SER A 248 11.71 11.52 -12.99
C SER A 248 12.26 12.17 -11.71
N GLN A 249 12.30 13.50 -11.65
CA GLN A 249 12.78 14.23 -10.46
C GLN A 249 11.85 13.98 -9.26
N TRP A 250 10.54 13.95 -9.50
CA TRP A 250 9.57 13.61 -8.46
C TRP A 250 9.65 12.15 -8.03
N LEU A 251 9.85 11.21 -8.96
CA LEU A 251 10.09 9.79 -8.65
C LEU A 251 11.30 9.64 -7.70
N ASP A 252 12.42 10.30 -8.01
CA ASP A 252 13.63 10.26 -7.18
C ASP A 252 13.45 10.96 -5.83
N PHE A 253 12.67 12.05 -5.79
CA PHE A 253 12.30 12.72 -4.55
C PHE A 253 11.50 11.80 -3.64
N TRP A 254 10.43 11.20 -4.17
CA TRP A 254 9.55 10.33 -3.41
C TRP A 254 10.27 9.06 -2.99
N LEU A 255 11.09 8.45 -3.85
CA LEU A 255 11.92 7.30 -3.50
C LEU A 255 12.75 7.56 -2.23
N ARG A 256 13.52 8.66 -2.23
CA ARG A 256 14.37 9.04 -1.08
C ARG A 256 13.53 9.34 0.15
N HIS A 257 12.45 10.10 0.00
CA HIS A 257 11.59 10.49 1.11
C HIS A 257 10.90 9.27 1.75
N ARG A 258 10.39 8.34 0.95
CA ARG A 258 9.73 7.12 1.42
C ARG A 258 10.72 6.15 2.07
N LEU A 259 11.91 5.97 1.49
CA LEU A 259 12.97 5.16 2.10
C LEU A 259 13.42 5.73 3.46
N LEU A 260 13.59 7.05 3.57
CA LEU A 260 13.91 7.70 4.83
C LEU A 260 12.80 7.56 5.86
N TRP A 261 11.54 7.69 5.43
CA TRP A 261 10.38 7.50 6.32
C TRP A 261 10.37 6.10 6.93
N TRP A 262 10.61 5.04 6.16
CA TRP A 262 10.73 3.68 6.69
C TRP A 262 11.90 3.52 7.66
N ARG A 263 13.07 4.07 7.29
CA ARG A 263 14.29 3.98 8.11
C ARG A 263 14.16 4.71 9.45
N LYS A 264 13.37 5.77 9.53
CA LYS A 264 13.15 6.57 10.76
C LYS A 264 12.66 5.73 11.93
N PHE A 265 11.80 4.74 11.69
CA PHE A 265 11.20 3.93 12.74
C PHE A 265 11.94 2.60 12.99
N ALA A 266 13.02 2.36 12.26
CA ALA A 266 13.72 1.09 12.28
C ALA A 266 14.85 1.09 13.30
N MET A 267 14.91 0.07 14.16
CA MET A 267 16.08 -0.19 15.01
C MET A 267 17.36 -0.44 14.20
N SER A 268 17.20 -1.01 13.00
CA SER A 268 18.31 -1.27 12.07
C SER A 268 17.92 -0.81 10.67
N PRO A 269 18.16 0.49 10.34
CA PRO A 269 17.80 1.11 9.07
C PRO A 269 18.38 0.43 7.83
N SER A 270 19.48 -0.30 7.98
CA SER A 270 20.14 -1.08 6.92
C SER A 270 19.27 -2.22 6.35
N ASN A 271 18.23 -2.64 7.08
CA ASN A 271 17.29 -3.66 6.58
C ASN A 271 16.31 -3.13 5.53
N PHE A 272 16.24 -1.81 5.36
CA PHE A 272 15.46 -1.19 4.30
C PHE A 272 16.36 -0.85 3.12
N SER A 273 16.03 -1.41 1.95
CA SER A 273 16.75 -1.18 0.69
C SER A 273 15.79 -0.81 -0.43
N SER A 274 16.30 -0.17 -1.47
CA SER A 274 15.58 0.11 -2.70
C SER A 274 16.21 -0.64 -3.88
N SER A 275 15.41 -0.97 -4.88
CA SER A 275 15.88 -1.44 -6.19
C SER A 275 15.07 -0.78 -7.29
N ASP A 276 15.76 -0.41 -8.36
CA ASP A 276 15.11 0.02 -9.60
C ASP A 276 14.40 -1.19 -10.23
N CYS A 277 13.28 -0.95 -10.88
CA CYS A 277 12.55 -1.96 -11.65
C CYS A 277 11.89 -1.34 -12.87
N GLN A 278 11.54 -2.19 -13.83
CA GLN A 278 10.71 -1.83 -14.98
C GLN A 278 9.55 -2.82 -15.05
N ASP A 279 8.40 -2.34 -15.51
CA ASP A 279 7.27 -3.23 -15.80
C ASP A 279 7.33 -3.78 -17.23
N GLU A 280 6.35 -4.59 -17.61
CA GLU A 280 6.28 -5.20 -18.94
C GLU A 280 6.17 -4.17 -20.07
N ALA A 281 5.64 -2.99 -19.79
CA ALA A 281 5.56 -1.86 -20.71
C ALA A 281 6.83 -0.99 -20.73
N GLY A 282 7.87 -1.37 -19.98
CA GLY A 282 9.14 -0.63 -19.89
C GLY A 282 9.08 0.64 -19.03
N ARG A 283 8.00 0.84 -18.26
CA ARG A 283 7.83 1.98 -17.37
C ARG A 283 8.76 1.84 -16.18
N LYS A 284 9.43 2.94 -15.85
CA LYS A 284 10.39 2.99 -14.74
C LYS A 284 9.68 3.04 -13.39
N GLY A 285 10.17 2.26 -12.46
CA GLY A 285 9.73 2.28 -11.08
C GLY A 285 10.84 1.90 -10.12
N ASN A 286 10.49 1.92 -8.84
CA ASN A 286 11.34 1.53 -7.74
C ASN A 286 10.54 0.68 -6.76
N LYS A 287 11.20 -0.31 -6.17
CA LYS A 287 10.65 -1.12 -5.08
C LYS A 287 11.46 -0.88 -3.82
N LEU A 288 10.77 -0.65 -2.72
CA LEU A 288 11.34 -0.65 -1.38
C LEU A 288 11.13 -2.03 -0.76
N TYR A 289 12.20 -2.54 -0.16
CA TYR A 289 12.24 -3.86 0.45
C TYR A 289 12.55 -3.75 1.93
N TYR A 290 12.00 -4.67 2.69
CA TYR A 290 12.46 -4.99 4.04
C TYR A 290 13.10 -6.38 4.07
N ASN A 291 14.25 -6.47 4.73
CA ASN A 291 14.94 -7.74 4.94
C ASN A 291 14.34 -8.46 6.15
N PHE A 292 13.36 -9.32 5.89
CA PHE A 292 12.81 -10.24 6.88
C PHE A 292 13.82 -11.36 7.18
N PRO A 293 13.68 -12.08 8.31
CA PRO A 293 14.53 -13.22 8.62
C PRO A 293 14.61 -14.25 7.49
N TRP A 294 13.51 -14.45 6.74
CA TRP A 294 13.41 -15.39 5.62
C TRP A 294 13.78 -14.80 4.25
N GLY A 295 14.13 -13.51 4.17
CA GLY A 295 14.52 -12.87 2.92
C GLY A 295 13.91 -11.48 2.70
N LYS A 296 14.25 -10.90 1.55
CA LYS A 296 13.79 -9.57 1.16
C LYS A 296 12.40 -9.64 0.57
N GLU A 297 11.47 -8.88 1.14
CA GLU A 297 10.09 -8.75 0.64
C GLU A 297 9.79 -7.29 0.27
N PRO A 298 9.05 -7.04 -0.83
CA PRO A 298 8.65 -5.70 -1.21
C PRO A 298 7.57 -5.18 -0.25
N ILE A 299 7.79 -4.01 0.33
CA ILE A 299 6.86 -3.34 1.25
C ILE A 299 6.19 -2.11 0.63
N GLU A 300 6.87 -1.51 -0.36
CA GLU A 300 6.35 -0.33 -1.06
C GLU A 300 6.85 -0.29 -2.50
N THR A 301 6.00 0.16 -3.41
CA THR A 301 6.32 0.28 -4.84
C THR A 301 6.05 1.71 -5.30
N LEU A 302 6.93 2.26 -6.14
CA LEU A 302 6.80 3.59 -6.74
C LEU A 302 6.90 3.44 -8.26
N TRP A 303 5.88 3.88 -8.99
CA TRP A 303 5.83 3.73 -10.45
C TRP A 303 5.57 5.04 -11.15
N ASN A 304 6.30 5.30 -12.24
CA ASN A 304 5.97 6.36 -13.19
C ASN A 304 5.07 5.80 -14.29
N LEU A 305 3.75 6.04 -14.20
CA LEU A 305 2.76 5.31 -14.99
C LEU A 305 2.53 5.85 -16.41
N GLY A 306 2.94 7.08 -16.72
CA GLY A 306 2.54 7.73 -17.97
C GLY A 306 1.18 8.41 -17.84
N ASP A 307 0.60 8.80 -18.96
CA ASP A 307 -0.75 9.39 -19.04
C ASP A 307 -1.81 8.39 -19.53
N GLN A 308 -1.44 7.13 -19.80
CA GLN A 308 -2.29 6.12 -20.44
C GLN A 308 -3.57 5.85 -19.66
N GLU A 309 -3.48 5.61 -18.35
CA GLU A 309 -4.63 5.33 -17.49
C GLU A 309 -5.57 6.53 -17.38
N LEU A 310 -5.01 7.75 -17.41
CA LEU A 310 -5.78 8.98 -17.35
C LEU A 310 -6.50 9.28 -18.67
N LEU A 311 -5.82 9.04 -19.80
CA LEU A 311 -6.39 9.15 -21.15
C LEU A 311 -7.49 8.13 -21.41
N HIS A 312 -7.30 6.89 -20.93
CA HIS A 312 -8.33 5.85 -21.01
C HIS A 312 -9.60 6.26 -20.26
N LYS A 313 -9.45 6.92 -19.10
CA LYS A 313 -10.60 7.38 -18.29
C LYS A 313 -11.27 8.63 -18.85
N TYR A 314 -10.52 9.53 -19.47
CA TYR A 314 -11.02 10.80 -19.98
C TYR A 314 -10.66 11.01 -21.47
N PRO A 315 -11.18 10.16 -22.38
CA PRO A 315 -10.83 10.20 -23.80
C PRO A 315 -11.28 11.50 -24.50
N GLU A 316 -12.29 12.20 -23.98
CA GLU A 316 -12.81 13.44 -24.58
C GLU A 316 -12.14 14.72 -24.04
N ASN A 317 -11.43 14.64 -22.90
CA ASN A 317 -10.84 15.80 -22.23
C ASN A 317 -9.33 15.94 -22.49
N VAL A 318 -8.80 15.32 -23.54
CA VAL A 318 -7.35 15.31 -23.86
C VAL A 318 -6.74 16.72 -23.89
N ALA A 319 -7.49 17.74 -24.35
CA ALA A 319 -7.04 19.13 -24.35
C ALA A 319 -6.97 19.78 -22.94
N GLN A 320 -7.66 19.23 -21.95
CA GLN A 320 -7.63 19.66 -20.55
C GLN A 320 -6.65 18.86 -19.69
N LEU A 321 -6.26 17.66 -20.16
CA LEU A 321 -5.25 16.82 -19.51
C LEU A 321 -3.86 17.36 -19.88
N HIS A 322 -3.36 18.33 -19.13
CA HIS A 322 -1.93 18.63 -19.16
C HIS A 322 -1.16 17.34 -18.90
N VAL A 323 -0.19 16.98 -19.76
CA VAL A 323 0.54 15.70 -19.72
C VAL A 323 0.94 15.36 -18.29
N CYS A 324 0.24 14.39 -17.72
CA CYS A 324 0.27 14.13 -16.29
C CYS A 324 0.72 12.71 -16.03
N PHE A 325 1.72 12.56 -15.19
CA PHE A 325 2.25 11.26 -14.77
C PHE A 325 1.79 11.03 -13.34
N PRO A 326 0.93 10.04 -13.07
CA PRO A 326 0.67 9.57 -11.73
C PRO A 326 1.93 8.83 -11.26
N LEU A 327 2.58 9.37 -10.24
CA LEU A 327 3.46 8.55 -9.40
C LEU A 327 2.57 7.84 -8.40
N CYS A 328 2.53 6.51 -8.45
CA CYS A 328 1.80 5.73 -7.45
C CYS A 328 2.76 5.14 -6.43
N SER A 329 2.68 5.57 -5.17
CA SER A 329 3.39 4.94 -4.06
C SER A 329 2.43 4.07 -3.26
N HIS A 330 2.50 2.75 -3.37
CA HIS A 330 1.69 1.84 -2.57
C HIS A 330 2.49 1.35 -1.37
N VAL A 331 2.04 1.63 -0.15
CA VAL A 331 2.55 1.02 1.08
C VAL A 331 1.61 -0.09 1.49
N SER A 332 2.06 -1.34 1.47
CA SER A 332 1.29 -2.45 2.04
C SER A 332 1.66 -2.65 3.51
N PHE A 333 0.68 -2.54 4.41
CA PHE A 333 0.87 -2.86 5.83
C PHE A 333 0.62 -4.34 6.10
N THR A 334 1.36 -5.24 5.46
CA THR A 334 1.14 -6.69 5.64
C THR A 334 1.87 -7.29 6.84
N GLN A 335 2.97 -6.69 7.31
CA GLN A 335 3.56 -7.01 8.61
C GLN A 335 4.75 -6.08 8.85
N ILE A 336 4.55 -5.02 9.64
CA ILE A 336 5.66 -4.31 10.27
C ILE A 336 5.56 -4.60 11.75
N LEU A 337 6.07 -5.77 12.12
CA LEU A 337 6.36 -6.12 13.50
C LEU A 337 7.88 -6.19 13.60
N ARG A 338 8.47 -5.31 14.40
CA ARG A 338 9.86 -5.44 14.81
C ARG A 338 9.99 -5.20 16.30
N ASP A 339 10.33 -6.30 16.97
CA ASP A 339 11.30 -6.45 18.06
C ASP A 339 11.37 -5.33 19.10
N HIS A 340 10.49 -5.43 20.09
CA HIS A 340 10.80 -4.99 21.44
C HIS A 340 11.23 -6.20 22.28
N SER A 341 12.54 -6.43 22.35
CA SER A 341 13.20 -7.14 23.44
C SER A 341 14.12 -6.18 24.17
#